data_AF-A0A381Y3L3-F1
#
_entry.id   AF-A0A381Y3L3-F1
#
_cell.length_a   1.000
_cell.length_b   1.000
_cell.length_c   1.000
_cell.angle_alpha   90.00
_cell.angle_beta   90.00
_cell.angle_gamma   90.00
#
_symmetry.space_group_name_H-M   'P 1'
#
loop_
_entity.id
_entity.type
_entity.pdbx_description
1 polymer ?
#
loop_
_entity_poly.entity_id
_entity_poly.type
_entity_poly.pdbx_seq_one_letter_code
_entity_poly.pdbx_strand_id
1 'polypeptide(L)'
;MFGFVPAEFNPLTIFTSMFMHGGFAHIIGNMWFLYIFGDNVESILGHVKYFMFYLACGIGAALAQFFVEPASQVPMIGASGAVAGVLGAYMIRFPKARVHVLAVIIIFITTFVVPAQIVLGLWFLMQLSGGLGSLGVDTTGGVAWFAHIGGFIIGVTSLKYFQNFRIE
;
A
#
# COMPACT_ATOMS: atom_id res chain seq x y z
N MET A 1 21.88 3.68 5.96
CA MET A 1 20.82 2.85 5.38
C MET A 1 19.57 3.71 5.26
N PHE A 2 18.86 3.73 4.13
CA PHE A 2 17.66 4.57 3.91
C PHE A 2 16.32 3.83 4.05
N GLY A 3 16.36 2.51 4.25
CA GLY A 3 15.18 1.72 4.61
C GLY A 3 14.85 1.86 6.10
N PHE A 4 13.59 1.70 6.44
CA PHE A 4 13.13 1.73 7.82
C PHE A 4 13.25 0.34 8.41
N VAL A 5 14.08 0.20 9.45
CA VAL A 5 14.23 -1.04 10.22
C VAL A 5 13.40 -0.88 11.50
N PRO A 6 12.33 -1.68 11.72
CA PRO A 6 11.49 -1.56 12.91
C PRO A 6 12.27 -1.57 14.23
N ALA A 7 13.29 -2.43 14.35
CA ALA A 7 14.13 -2.52 15.55
C ALA A 7 15.05 -1.30 15.78
N GLU A 8 15.34 -0.52 14.74
CA GLU A 8 16.18 0.67 14.81
C GLU A 8 15.34 1.91 14.51
N PHE A 9 14.30 2.13 15.31
CA PHE A 9 13.29 3.17 15.04
C PHE A 9 13.94 4.54 14.77
N ASN A 10 13.82 4.98 13.51
CA ASN A 10 14.31 6.27 13.06
C ASN A 10 13.24 6.95 12.17
N PRO A 11 12.62 8.05 12.64
CA PRO A 11 11.59 8.75 11.89
C PRO A 11 12.01 9.17 10.49
N LEU A 12 13.28 9.55 10.29
CA LEU A 12 13.78 9.94 8.96
C LEU A 12 13.70 8.76 7.98
N THR A 13 14.04 7.56 8.46
CA THR A 13 14.00 6.35 7.63
C THR A 13 12.59 5.92 7.26
N ILE A 14 11.58 6.27 8.06
CA ILE A 14 10.17 6.09 7.67
C ILE A 14 9.92 6.83 6.35
N PHE A 15 10.27 8.11 6.27
CA PHE A 15 10.07 8.91 5.06
C PHE A 15 10.95 8.43 3.91
N THR A 16 12.25 8.22 4.12
CA THR A 16 13.13 7.82 3.01
C THR A 16 12.80 6.45 2.47
N SER A 17 12.33 5.52 3.31
CA SER A 17 11.97 4.16 2.89
C SER A 17 10.86 4.12 1.84
N MET A 18 9.93 5.08 1.88
CA MET A 18 8.82 5.20 0.93
C MET A 18 9.29 5.39 -0.52
N PHE A 19 10.50 5.90 -0.71
CA PHE A 19 11.07 6.20 -2.04
C PHE A 19 12.15 5.20 -2.47
N MET A 20 12.56 4.30 -1.57
CA MET A 20 13.54 3.24 -1.85
C MET A 20 12.88 2.02 -2.47
N HIS A 21 13.55 1.37 -3.42
CA HIS A 21 13.02 0.17 -4.06
C HIS A 21 14.11 -0.90 -4.19
N GLY A 22 13.74 -2.15 -3.92
CA GLY A 22 14.66 -3.29 -3.95
C GLY A 22 15.03 -3.82 -5.34
N GLY A 23 14.53 -3.18 -6.41
CA GLY A 23 14.82 -3.58 -7.80
C GLY A 23 13.77 -3.05 -8.79
N PHE A 24 14.00 -3.31 -10.09
CA PHE A 24 13.13 -2.82 -11.17
C PHE A 24 11.69 -3.32 -11.09
N ALA A 25 11.49 -4.62 -10.83
CA ALA A 25 10.14 -5.18 -10.73
C ALA A 25 9.34 -4.53 -9.58
N HIS A 26 10.04 -4.18 -8.49
CA HIS A 26 9.43 -3.55 -7.32
C HIS A 26 8.96 -2.11 -7.63
N ILE A 27 9.81 -1.29 -8.26
CA ILE A 27 9.40 0.08 -8.64
C ILE A 27 8.31 0.07 -9.74
N ILE A 28 8.45 -0.80 -10.75
CA ILE A 28 7.46 -0.92 -11.83
C ILE A 28 6.11 -1.34 -11.24
N GLY A 29 6.09 -2.31 -10.32
CA GLY A 29 4.86 -2.72 -9.64
C GLY A 29 4.18 -1.56 -8.92
N ASN A 30 4.93 -0.80 -8.11
CA ASN A 30 4.37 0.36 -7.40
C ASN A 30 3.80 1.41 -8.35
N MET A 31 4.56 1.76 -9.40
CA MET A 31 4.11 2.75 -10.38
C MET A 31 2.91 2.24 -11.18
N TRP A 32 2.82 0.94 -11.44
CA TRP A 32 1.67 0.33 -12.12
C TRP A 32 0.38 0.45 -11.28
N PHE A 33 0.45 0.17 -9.98
CA PHE A 33 -0.71 0.37 -9.09
C PHE A 33 -1.09 1.86 -8.99
N LEU A 34 -0.11 2.76 -8.88
CA LEU A 34 -0.41 4.20 -8.89
C LEU A 34 -1.02 4.66 -10.22
N TYR A 35 -0.57 4.12 -11.34
CA TYR A 35 -1.13 4.44 -12.65
C TYR A 35 -2.58 3.99 -12.80
N ILE A 36 -2.94 2.83 -12.25
CA ILE A 36 -4.31 2.27 -12.36
C ILE A 36 -5.29 2.93 -11.38
N PHE A 37 -4.84 3.24 -10.16
CA PHE A 37 -5.73 3.63 -9.07
C PHE A 37 -5.49 5.05 -8.54
N GLY A 38 -4.27 5.58 -8.72
CA GLY A 38 -3.85 6.85 -8.14
C GLY A 38 -4.54 8.04 -8.76
N ASP A 39 -4.70 8.07 -10.08
CA ASP A 39 -5.35 9.17 -10.82
C ASP A 39 -6.79 9.42 -10.36
N ASN A 40 -7.57 8.36 -10.15
CA ASN A 40 -8.94 8.45 -9.66
C ASN A 40 -8.99 9.03 -8.23
N VAL A 41 -8.09 8.59 -7.34
CA VAL A 41 -8.02 9.11 -5.96
C VAL A 41 -7.48 10.54 -5.92
N GLU A 42 -6.56 10.87 -6.80
CA GLU A 42 -6.06 12.25 -6.95
C GLU A 42 -7.15 13.18 -7.47
N SER A 43 -7.97 12.74 -8.45
CA SER A 43 -9.04 13.57 -9.03
C SER A 43 -10.08 14.05 -8.01
N ILE A 44 -10.31 13.29 -6.93
CA ILE A 44 -11.28 13.62 -5.88
C ILE A 44 -10.65 14.39 -4.71
N LEU A 45 -9.32 14.40 -4.59
CA LEU A 45 -8.58 15.08 -3.51
C LEU A 45 -7.91 16.37 -3.98
N GLY A 46 -7.53 16.44 -5.26
CA GLY A 46 -6.58 17.41 -5.80
C GLY A 46 -5.12 17.06 -5.47
N HIS A 47 -4.19 17.56 -6.28
CA HIS A 47 -2.77 17.20 -6.24
C HIS A 47 -2.12 17.33 -4.85
N VAL A 48 -2.36 18.45 -4.15
CA VAL A 48 -1.72 18.71 -2.85
C VAL A 48 -2.24 17.77 -1.76
N LYS A 49 -3.57 17.61 -1.66
CA LYS A 49 -4.16 16.72 -0.65
C LYS A 49 -3.85 15.27 -0.95
N TYR A 50 -3.79 14.88 -2.23
CA TYR A 50 -3.36 13.55 -2.64
C TYR A 50 -1.94 13.26 -2.19
N PHE A 51 -1.00 14.18 -2.39
CA PHE A 51 0.37 14.03 -1.93
C PHE A 51 0.45 13.89 -0.39
N MET A 52 -0.25 14.73 0.37
CA MET A 52 -0.30 14.62 1.83
C MET A 52 -0.95 13.31 2.29
N PHE A 53 -2.03 12.90 1.63
CA PHE A 53 -2.71 11.64 1.89
C PHE A 53 -1.79 10.43 1.65
N TYR A 54 -1.05 10.44 0.54
CA TYR A 54 -0.07 9.41 0.20
C TYR A 54 1.02 9.31 1.27
N LEU A 55 1.59 10.45 1.70
CA LEU A 55 2.56 10.49 2.80
C LEU A 55 1.98 9.94 4.11
N ALA A 56 0.76 10.37 4.48
CA ALA A 56 0.09 9.90 5.69
C ALA A 56 -0.14 8.38 5.65
N CYS A 57 -0.54 7.83 4.50
CA CYS A 57 -0.69 6.39 4.31
C CYS A 57 0.64 5.64 4.47
N GLY A 58 1.73 6.15 3.91
CA GLY A 58 3.06 5.53 4.03
C GLY A 58 3.61 5.57 5.46
N ILE A 59 3.44 6.68 6.17
CA ILE A 59 3.80 6.80 7.59
C ILE A 59 2.96 5.81 8.41
N GLY A 60 1.64 5.81 8.20
CA GLY A 60 0.74 4.89 8.89
C GLY A 60 1.05 3.42 8.62
N ALA A 61 1.45 3.07 7.39
CA ALA A 61 1.94 1.75 7.03
C ALA A 61 3.22 1.39 7.81
N ALA A 62 4.21 2.27 7.82
CA ALA A 62 5.47 2.01 8.53
C ALA A 62 5.24 1.81 10.04
N LEU A 63 4.39 2.64 10.63
CA LEU A 63 4.00 2.53 12.04
C LEU A 63 3.24 1.23 12.33
N ALA A 64 2.33 0.83 11.44
CA ALA A 64 1.60 -0.43 11.60
C ALA A 64 2.54 -1.64 11.62
N GLN A 65 3.54 -1.70 10.73
CA GLN A 65 4.55 -2.76 10.81
C GLN A 65 5.35 -2.67 12.12
N PHE A 66 5.80 -1.47 12.51
CA PHE A 66 6.59 -1.28 13.72
C PHE A 66 5.83 -1.75 14.97
N PHE A 67 4.54 -1.47 15.09
CA PHE A 67 3.77 -1.88 16.26
C PHE A 67 3.52 -3.39 16.32
N VAL A 68 3.48 -4.07 15.18
CA VAL A 68 3.25 -5.53 15.14
C VAL A 68 4.56 -6.30 15.29
N GLU A 69 5.63 -5.85 14.64
CA GLU A 69 6.94 -6.50 14.64
C GLU A 69 8.07 -5.52 15.03
N PRO A 70 8.07 -4.95 16.25
CA PRO A 70 9.03 -3.92 16.66
C PRO A 70 10.47 -4.43 16.73
N ALA A 71 10.67 -5.74 16.89
CA ALA A 71 12.00 -6.35 16.95
C ALA A 71 12.55 -6.78 15.57
N SER A 72 11.78 -6.57 14.49
CA SER A 72 12.18 -6.99 13.15
C SER A 72 13.44 -6.23 12.69
N GLN A 73 14.44 -7.01 12.27
CA GLN A 73 15.70 -6.52 11.70
C GLN A 73 15.62 -6.40 10.17
N VAL A 74 14.49 -6.81 9.57
CA VAL A 74 14.31 -6.77 8.12
C VAL A 74 14.00 -5.33 7.70
N PRO A 75 14.83 -4.68 6.87
CA PRO A 75 14.57 -3.32 6.43
C PRO A 75 13.36 -3.29 5.50
N MET A 76 12.42 -2.40 5.80
CA MET A 76 11.35 -2.04 4.89
C MET A 76 11.81 -0.96 3.92
N ILE A 77 11.59 -1.22 2.63
CA ILE A 77 11.76 -0.27 1.53
C ILE A 77 10.57 -0.42 0.59
N GLY A 78 10.05 0.68 0.08
CA GLY A 78 9.03 0.68 -0.96
C GLY A 78 7.89 1.66 -0.70
N ALA A 79 7.37 2.19 -1.80
CA ALA A 79 6.14 2.97 -1.87
C ALA A 79 4.88 2.17 -1.48
N SER A 80 4.97 0.85 -1.38
CA SER A 80 3.83 -0.07 -1.41
C SER A 80 2.86 0.08 -0.23
N GLY A 81 3.35 0.48 0.95
CA GLY A 81 2.48 0.82 2.08
C GLY A 81 1.60 2.05 1.81
N ALA A 82 2.17 3.10 1.21
CA ALA A 82 1.40 4.28 0.79
C ALA A 82 0.43 3.96 -0.36
N VAL A 83 0.89 3.16 -1.33
CA VAL A 83 0.05 2.64 -2.42
C VAL A 83 -1.12 1.84 -1.86
N ALA A 84 -0.90 0.99 -0.85
CA ALA A 84 -1.98 0.24 -0.19
C ALA A 84 -3.06 1.17 0.39
N GLY A 85 -2.68 2.34 0.93
CA GLY A 85 -3.63 3.36 1.35
C GLY A 85 -4.42 3.98 0.20
N VAL A 86 -3.78 4.23 -0.93
CA VAL A 86 -4.48 4.65 -2.17
C VAL A 86 -5.49 3.57 -2.60
N LEU A 87 -5.12 2.29 -2.55
CA LEU A 87 -6.03 1.18 -2.86
C LEU A 87 -7.22 1.13 -1.88
N GLY A 88 -6.97 1.33 -0.59
CA GLY A 88 -8.02 1.41 0.44
C GLY A 88 -9.03 2.52 0.15
N ALA A 89 -8.56 3.72 -0.14
CA ALA A 89 -9.40 4.83 -0.56
C ALA A 89 -10.16 4.56 -1.87
N TYR A 90 -9.48 3.97 -2.86
CA TYR A 90 -10.10 3.60 -4.13
C TYR A 90 -11.25 2.61 -3.93
N MET A 91 -11.02 1.58 -3.12
CA MET A 91 -11.99 0.52 -2.85
C MET A 91 -13.33 1.08 -2.36
N ILE A 92 -13.29 2.01 -1.40
CA ILE A 92 -14.50 2.59 -0.81
C ILE A 92 -15.16 3.65 -1.70
N ARG A 93 -14.37 4.34 -2.54
CA ARG A 93 -14.90 5.43 -3.37
C ARG A 93 -15.40 4.97 -4.73
N PHE A 94 -14.80 3.92 -5.28
CA PHE A 94 -15.06 3.38 -6.61
C PHE A 94 -15.36 1.86 -6.57
N PRO A 95 -16.26 1.37 -5.69
CA PRO A 95 -16.42 -0.06 -5.43
C PRO A 95 -16.84 -0.88 -6.67
N LYS A 96 -17.57 -0.25 -7.59
CA LYS A 96 -18.07 -0.86 -8.83
C LYS A 96 -17.22 -0.54 -10.06
N ALA A 97 -16.07 0.13 -9.89
CA ALA A 97 -15.17 0.39 -11.01
C ALA A 97 -14.68 -0.94 -11.61
N ARG A 98 -14.54 -0.95 -12.93
CA ARG A 98 -14.19 -2.14 -13.72
C ARG A 98 -12.67 -2.27 -13.78
N VAL A 99 -12.13 -3.21 -13.02
CA VAL A 99 -10.70 -3.55 -13.05
C VAL A 99 -10.50 -4.73 -13.99
N HIS A 100 -9.63 -4.56 -14.99
CA HIS A 100 -9.25 -5.65 -15.88
C HIS A 100 -8.17 -6.50 -15.20
N VAL A 101 -8.52 -7.72 -14.84
CA VAL A 101 -7.62 -8.68 -14.22
C VAL A 101 -7.04 -9.57 -15.31
N LEU A 102 -5.71 -9.61 -15.40
CA LEU A 102 -4.99 -10.50 -16.30
C LEU A 102 -5.11 -11.95 -15.80
N ALA A 103 -5.51 -12.84 -16.70
CA ALA A 103 -5.63 -14.27 -16.44
C ALA A 103 -4.74 -15.02 -17.43
N VAL A 104 -3.78 -15.75 -16.91
CA VAL A 104 -2.89 -16.61 -17.71
C VAL A 104 -3.29 -18.06 -17.46
N ILE A 105 -4.04 -18.65 -18.40
CA ILE A 105 -4.50 -20.04 -18.32
C ILE A 105 -3.61 -20.88 -19.25
N ILE A 106 -2.57 -21.49 -18.68
CA ILE A 106 -1.55 -22.30 -19.36
C ILE A 106 -0.79 -21.50 -20.43
N ILE A 107 -1.38 -21.33 -21.62
CA ILE A 107 -0.84 -20.56 -22.75
C ILE A 107 -1.77 -19.44 -23.22
N PHE A 108 -2.99 -19.38 -22.70
CA PHE A 108 -3.98 -18.36 -23.07
C PHE A 108 -3.89 -17.18 -22.11
N ILE A 109 -3.50 -16.02 -22.64
CA ILE A 109 -3.53 -14.74 -21.94
C ILE A 109 -4.86 -14.07 -22.27
N THR A 110 -5.72 -13.94 -21.27
CA THR A 110 -7.00 -13.22 -21.39
C THR A 110 -7.16 -12.23 -20.25
N THR A 111 -8.15 -11.35 -20.34
CA THR A 111 -8.52 -10.45 -19.25
C THR A 111 -10.00 -10.57 -18.96
N PHE A 112 -10.37 -10.56 -17.69
CA PHE A 112 -11.77 -10.44 -17.29
C PHE A 112 -11.96 -9.23 -16.38
N VAL A 113 -13.17 -8.69 -16.40
CA VAL A 113 -13.51 -7.48 -15.65
C VAL A 113 -14.09 -7.86 -14.30
N VAL A 114 -13.49 -7.34 -13.24
CA VAL A 114 -13.94 -7.55 -11.87
C VAL A 114 -14.21 -6.20 -11.21
N PRO A 115 -15.28 -6.05 -10.42
CA PRO A 115 -15.48 -4.88 -9.58
C PRO A 115 -14.29 -4.64 -8.65
N ALA A 116 -13.82 -3.39 -8.57
CA ALA A 116 -12.66 -3.01 -7.78
C ALA A 116 -12.76 -3.45 -6.31
N GLN A 117 -13.95 -3.38 -5.69
CA GLN A 117 -14.14 -3.84 -4.31
C GLN A 117 -13.80 -5.32 -4.11
N ILE A 118 -14.07 -6.16 -5.12
CA ILE A 118 -13.76 -7.60 -5.04
C ILE A 118 -12.26 -7.79 -5.20
N VAL A 119 -11.64 -7.15 -6.20
CA VAL A 119 -10.20 -7.27 -6.44
C VAL A 119 -9.40 -6.79 -5.23
N LEU A 120 -9.70 -5.59 -4.75
CA LEU A 120 -8.97 -4.96 -3.65
C LEU A 120 -9.31 -5.60 -2.30
N GLY A 121 -10.55 -6.06 -2.12
CA GLY A 121 -10.94 -6.84 -0.94
C GLY A 121 -10.20 -8.17 -0.85
N LEU A 122 -10.15 -8.93 -1.96
CA LEU A 122 -9.36 -10.18 -2.02
C LEU A 122 -7.87 -9.92 -1.83
N TRP A 123 -7.33 -8.85 -2.44
CA TRP A 123 -5.94 -8.45 -2.24
C TRP A 123 -5.65 -8.13 -0.77
N PHE A 124 -6.55 -7.43 -0.07
CA PHE A 124 -6.42 -7.13 1.35
C PHE A 124 -6.50 -8.40 2.22
N LEU A 125 -7.41 -9.33 1.90
CA LEU A 125 -7.49 -10.63 2.58
C LEU A 125 -6.20 -11.45 2.39
N MET A 126 -5.57 -11.37 1.22
CA MET A 126 -4.26 -11.98 0.98
C MET A 126 -3.17 -11.33 1.84
N GLN A 127 -3.22 -10.01 2.06
CA GLN A 127 -2.28 -9.37 2.99
C GLN A 127 -2.47 -9.88 4.42
N LEU A 128 -3.73 -10.00 4.87
CA LEU A 128 -4.05 -10.54 6.19
C LEU A 128 -3.56 -11.98 6.36
N SER A 129 -3.80 -12.85 5.38
CA SER A 129 -3.35 -14.25 5.46
C SER A 129 -1.82 -14.35 5.44
N GLY A 130 -1.15 -13.56 4.61
CA GLY A 130 0.32 -13.48 4.58
C GLY A 130 0.90 -12.98 5.90
N GLY A 131 0.33 -11.91 6.46
CA GLY A 131 0.76 -11.36 7.74
C GLY A 131 0.53 -12.31 8.92
N LEU A 132 -0.62 -12.96 8.99
CA LEU A 132 -0.88 -13.99 10.01
C LEU A 132 0.10 -15.17 9.89
N GLY A 133 0.45 -15.56 8.67
CA GLY A 133 1.41 -16.63 8.40
C GLY A 133 2.87 -16.26 8.71
N SER A 134 3.22 -14.97 8.77
CA SER A 134 4.58 -14.53 9.09
C SER A 134 4.82 -14.32 10.59
N LEU A 135 3.77 -14.25 11.41
CA LEU A 135 3.91 -14.04 12.84
C LEU A 135 4.69 -15.17 13.52
N GLY A 136 5.77 -14.80 14.22
CA GLY A 136 6.63 -15.74 14.95
C GLY A 136 7.55 -16.56 14.05
N VAL A 137 7.66 -16.24 12.76
CA VAL A 137 8.60 -16.86 11.83
C VAL A 137 9.76 -15.90 11.58
N ASP A 138 10.99 -16.33 11.89
CA ASP A 138 12.19 -15.57 11.56
C ASP A 138 12.37 -15.56 10.04
N THR A 139 12.12 -14.40 9.44
CA THR A 139 12.33 -14.17 8.01
C THR A 139 13.57 -13.31 7.81
N THR A 140 14.38 -13.65 6.81
CA THR A 140 15.55 -12.84 6.41
C THR A 140 15.22 -11.84 5.30
N GLY A 141 13.94 -11.70 4.97
CA GLY A 141 13.39 -10.86 3.90
C GLY A 141 11.95 -11.27 3.58
N GLY A 142 11.24 -10.45 2.82
CA GLY A 142 9.87 -10.76 2.42
C GLY A 142 9.00 -9.53 2.21
N VAL A 143 7.69 -9.76 2.25
CA VAL A 143 6.68 -8.72 2.14
C VAL A 143 6.37 -8.18 3.53
N ALA A 144 6.39 -6.85 3.68
CA ALA A 144 5.94 -6.18 4.89
C ALA A 144 4.40 -6.17 4.96
N TRP A 145 3.81 -7.33 5.28
CA TRP A 145 2.37 -7.54 5.24
C TRP A 145 1.60 -6.54 6.11
N PHE A 146 2.08 -6.26 7.32
CA PHE A 146 1.43 -5.32 8.24
C PHE A 146 1.55 -3.87 7.78
N ALA A 147 2.61 -3.52 7.03
CA ALA A 147 2.67 -2.23 6.35
C ALA A 147 1.56 -2.07 5.31
N HIS A 148 1.31 -3.09 4.48
CA HIS A 148 0.22 -3.05 3.51
C HIS A 148 -1.16 -2.99 4.18
N ILE A 149 -1.39 -3.80 5.21
CA ILE A 149 -2.63 -3.81 5.98
C ILE A 149 -2.86 -2.44 6.62
N GLY A 150 -1.85 -1.90 7.31
CA GLY A 150 -1.91 -0.61 7.96
C GLY A 150 -2.14 0.53 6.99
N GLY A 151 -1.38 0.58 5.90
CA GLY A 151 -1.57 1.57 4.84
C GLY A 151 -2.99 1.56 4.29
N PHE A 152 -3.52 0.38 3.97
CA PHE A 152 -4.88 0.22 3.47
C PHE A 152 -5.94 0.73 4.46
N ILE A 153 -5.84 0.36 5.74
CA ILE A 153 -6.75 0.82 6.80
C ILE A 153 -6.68 2.34 6.96
N ILE A 154 -5.48 2.91 6.99
CA ILE A 154 -5.28 4.36 7.06
C ILE A 154 -5.93 5.05 5.86
N GLY A 155 -5.77 4.51 4.66
CA GLY A 155 -6.41 5.04 3.46
C GLY A 155 -7.94 5.04 3.53
N VAL A 156 -8.54 3.91 3.93
CA VAL A 156 -9.99 3.78 4.14
C VAL A 156 -10.50 4.78 5.17
N THR A 157 -9.83 4.88 6.31
CA THR A 157 -10.33 5.66 7.46
C THR A 157 -10.09 7.16 7.32
N SER A 158 -8.99 7.57 6.67
CA SER A 158 -8.62 8.98 6.54
C SER A 158 -9.17 9.67 5.28
N LEU A 159 -9.65 8.94 4.27
CA LEU A 159 -10.10 9.54 3.00
C LEU A 159 -11.10 10.69 3.20
N LYS A 160 -12.13 10.47 4.02
CA LYS A 160 -13.17 11.48 4.26
C LYS A 160 -12.61 12.73 4.94
N TYR A 161 -11.59 12.59 5.80
CA TYR A 161 -10.92 13.73 6.41
C TYR A 161 -10.22 14.56 5.33
N PHE A 162 -9.41 13.93 4.48
CA PHE A 162 -8.69 14.62 3.40
C PHE A 162 -9.60 15.26 2.35
N GLN A 163 -10.78 14.69 2.08
CA GLN A 163 -11.77 15.32 1.19
C GLN A 163 -12.26 16.67 1.74
N ASN A 164 -12.48 16.76 3.05
CA ASN A 164 -13.05 17.94 3.70
C ASN A 164 -11.98 18.93 4.19
N PHE A 165 -10.73 18.48 4.31
CA PHE A 165 -9.60 19.32 4.69
C PHE A 165 -9.45 20.50 3.74
N ARG A 166 -9.42 21.73 4.26
CA ARG A 166 -9.22 22.94 3.46
C ARG A 166 -7.75 23.32 3.48
N ILE A 167 -7.22 23.60 2.29
CA ILE A 167 -5.92 24.25 2.14
C ILE A 167 -6.26 25.69 1.82
N GLU A 168 -5.97 26.59 2.76
CA GLU A 168 -6.10 28.04 2.59
C GLU A 168 -4.99 28.59 1.71
#